data_AF-A0A3D4G0G8-F1
#
_entry.id   AF-A0A3D4G0G8-F1
#
_cell.length_a   1.000
_cell.length_b   1.000
_cell.length_c   1.000
_cell.angle_alpha   90.00
_cell.angle_beta   90.00
_cell.angle_gamma   90.00
#
_symmetry.space_group_name_H-M   'P 1'
#
loop_
_entity.id
_entity.type
_entity.pdbx_description
1 polymer ?
#
loop_
_entity_poly.entity_id
_entity_poly.type
_entity_poly.pdbx_seq_one_letter_code
_entity_poly.pdbx_strand_id
1 'polypeptide(L)'
;GDVYTSDRYFLDDGNPVVIRVVRKERKEVPAGEFDTVVVQPTFQTKGLFGQGGKAEIFLTDDPSHHVVYLRSEIPVVGSVTLHLRSALAGTPLNPPSSVN
;
A
#
# COMPACT_ATOMS: atom_id res chain seq x y z
N GLY A 1 14.22 5.26 -2.50
CA GLY A 1 14.57 5.03 -1.09
C GLY A 1 14.76 3.54 -0.87
N ASP A 2 14.41 3.08 0.32
CA ASP A 2 14.61 1.70 0.78
C ASP A 2 13.86 0.67 -0.07
N VAL A 3 14.37 -0.56 -0.05
CA VAL A 3 13.80 -1.71 -0.76
C VAL A 3 13.68 -2.87 0.22
N TYR A 4 12.49 -3.46 0.26
CA TYR A 4 12.18 -4.62 1.09
C TYR A 4 11.80 -5.80 0.18
N THR A 5 12.15 -7.02 0.56
CA THR A 5 11.82 -8.23 -0.19
C THR A 5 11.30 -9.30 0.76
N SER A 6 10.27 -10.01 0.32
CA SER A 6 9.61 -11.06 1.11
C SER A 6 9.09 -12.16 0.21
N ASP A 7 9.30 -13.41 0.62
CA ASP A 7 8.78 -14.62 -0.05
C ASP A 7 7.46 -15.11 0.59
N ARG A 8 6.76 -14.23 1.32
CA ARG A 8 5.55 -14.57 2.07
C ARG A 8 4.26 -14.13 1.38
N TYR A 9 4.24 -14.06 0.06
CA TYR A 9 3.00 -13.85 -0.65
C TYR A 9 2.11 -15.09 -0.54
N PHE A 10 0.79 -14.88 -0.46
CA PHE A 10 -0.15 -15.99 -0.30
C PHE A 10 -0.26 -16.88 -1.54
N LEU A 11 0.18 -16.40 -2.71
CA LEU A 11 0.38 -17.21 -3.92
C LEU A 11 1.87 -17.47 -4.07
N ASP A 12 2.30 -18.71 -3.86
CA ASP A 12 3.73 -19.07 -3.89
C ASP A 12 4.40 -18.67 -5.20
N ASP A 13 3.75 -18.93 -6.34
CA ASP A 13 4.22 -18.58 -7.69
C ASP A 13 4.37 -17.07 -7.93
N GLY A 14 3.78 -16.24 -7.06
CA GLY A 14 3.88 -14.79 -7.15
C GLY A 14 5.13 -14.20 -6.51
N ASN A 15 5.87 -14.99 -5.74
CA ASN A 15 7.07 -14.53 -5.04
C ASN A 15 8.26 -14.30 -5.98
N PRO A 16 9.24 -13.46 -5.59
CA PRO A 16 9.25 -12.63 -4.38
C PRO A 16 8.35 -11.39 -4.53
N VAL A 17 7.82 -10.90 -3.40
CA VAL A 17 7.26 -9.54 -3.32
C VAL A 17 8.37 -8.56 -2.99
N VAL A 18 8.60 -7.60 -3.87
CA VAL A 18 9.54 -6.51 -3.68
C VAL A 18 8.77 -5.22 -3.47
N ILE A 19 9.06 -4.49 -2.39
CA ILE A 19 8.46 -3.19 -2.08
C ILE A 19 9.56 -2.14 -2.15
N ARG A 20 9.40 -1.15 -3.03
CA ARG A 20 10.30 0.00 -3.13
C ARG A 20 9.64 1.24 -2.56
N VAL A 21 10.32 1.93 -1.63
CA VAL A 21 9.92 3.26 -1.18
C VAL A 21 10.31 4.27 -2.26
N VAL A 22 9.30 4.93 -2.84
CA VAL A 22 9.46 5.85 -3.97
C VAL A 22 9.72 7.26 -3.47
N ARG A 23 8.83 7.78 -2.60
CA ARG A 23 8.87 9.16 -2.09
C ARG A 23 8.00 9.32 -0.84
N LYS A 24 8.11 10.47 -0.17
CA LYS A 24 7.10 10.99 0.76
C LYS A 24 6.30 12.07 0.08
N GLU A 25 4.99 12.11 0.31
CA GLU A 25 4.07 13.06 -0.34
C GLU A 25 2.89 13.35 0.60
N ARG A 26 2.43 14.61 0.66
CA ARG A 26 1.15 14.93 1.31
C ARG A 26 0.01 14.65 0.35
N LYS A 27 -0.97 13.83 0.76
CA LYS A 27 -2.07 13.39 -0.10
C LYS A 27 -3.42 13.79 0.48
N GLU A 28 -4.18 14.55 -0.30
CA GLU A 28 -5.57 14.85 -0.04
C GLU A 28 -6.48 13.78 -0.66
N VAL A 29 -7.44 13.29 0.12
CA VAL A 29 -8.49 12.33 -0.26
C VAL A 29 -9.79 12.72 0.45
N PRO A 30 -10.96 12.14 0.13
CA PRO A 30 -12.21 12.50 0.81
C PRO A 30 -12.20 12.30 2.34
N ALA A 31 -11.34 11.42 2.86
CA ALA A 31 -11.14 11.24 4.31
C ALA A 31 -10.30 12.35 4.99
N GLY A 32 -9.71 13.28 4.23
CA GLY A 32 -8.83 14.33 4.74
C GLY A 32 -7.45 14.35 4.06
N GLU A 33 -6.52 15.07 4.68
CA GLU A 33 -5.12 15.15 4.24
C GLU A 33 -4.19 14.31 5.12
N PHE A 34 -3.28 13.59 4.48
CA PHE A 34 -2.34 12.70 5.16
C PHE A 34 -0.91 12.95 4.68
N ASP A 35 0.04 12.92 5.61
CA ASP A 35 1.44 12.70 5.28
C ASP A 35 1.62 11.22 4.94
N THR A 36 2.17 10.93 3.75
CA THR A 36 2.24 9.56 3.22
C THR A 36 3.64 9.17 2.79
N VAL A 37 3.93 7.87 2.91
CA VAL A 37 5.03 7.19 2.22
C VAL A 37 4.46 6.46 1.03
N VAL A 38 4.95 6.79 -0.16
CA VAL A 38 4.54 6.16 -1.41
C VAL A 38 5.46 4.99 -1.70
N VAL A 39 4.86 3.82 -1.89
CA VAL A 39 5.56 2.58 -2.21
C VAL A 39 5.09 2.02 -3.55
N GLN A 40 6.00 1.33 -4.22
CA GLN A 40 5.74 0.58 -5.44
C GLN A 40 6.04 -0.89 -5.18
N PRO A 41 5.02 -1.76 -5.05
CA PRO A 41 5.21 -3.19 -4.99
C PRO A 41 5.36 -3.79 -6.39
N THR A 42 6.20 -4.81 -6.52
CA THR A 42 6.35 -5.62 -7.74
C THR A 42 6.42 -7.10 -7.37
N PHE A 43 5.62 -7.93 -8.03
CA PHE A 43 5.60 -9.38 -7.83
C PHE A 43 5.07 -10.10 -9.09
N GLN A 44 5.27 -11.41 -9.19
CA GLN A 44 4.92 -12.18 -10.38
C GLN A 44 3.39 -12.37 -10.47
N THR A 45 2.73 -11.57 -11.30
CA THR A 45 1.29 -11.70 -11.54
C THR A 45 0.90 -11.19 -12.92
N LYS A 46 -0.22 -11.67 -13.47
CA LYS A 46 -0.81 -11.18 -14.73
C LYS A 46 -1.73 -9.95 -14.52
N GLY A 47 -1.79 -9.41 -13.31
CA GLY A 47 -2.68 -8.32 -12.92
C GLY A 47 -2.01 -6.95 -12.75
N LEU A 48 -2.69 -6.07 -12.01
CA LEU A 48 -2.36 -4.65 -11.75
C LEU A 48 -0.92 -4.40 -11.23
N PHE A 49 -0.31 -5.42 -10.64
CA PHE A 49 1.01 -5.40 -10.00
C PHE A 49 2.06 -6.26 -10.71
N GLY A 50 1.74 -6.76 -11.91
CA GLY A 50 2.62 -7.58 -12.72
C GLY A 50 3.82 -6.80 -13.28
N GLN A 51 4.78 -7.53 -13.85
CA GLN A 51 5.93 -6.96 -14.56
C GLN A 51 5.45 -5.95 -15.63
N GLY A 52 5.70 -4.65 -15.40
CA GLY A 52 5.29 -3.55 -16.28
C GLY A 52 4.12 -2.70 -15.75
N GLY A 53 3.43 -3.13 -14.69
CA GLY A 53 2.43 -2.33 -13.98
C GLY A 53 3.07 -1.22 -13.14
N LYS A 54 2.54 0.00 -13.24
CA LYS A 54 2.98 1.15 -12.42
C LYS A 54 1.97 1.42 -11.31
N ALA A 55 1.94 0.51 -10.34
CA ALA A 55 1.11 0.66 -9.16
C ALA A 55 1.85 1.42 -8.06
N GLU A 56 1.24 2.49 -7.55
CA GLU A 56 1.69 3.22 -6.38
C GLU A 56 0.66 3.10 -5.27
N ILE A 57 1.13 2.77 -4.07
CA ILE A 57 0.32 2.70 -2.86
C ILE A 57 0.82 3.77 -1.91
N PHE A 58 -0.09 4.60 -1.42
CA PHE A 58 0.17 5.68 -0.49
C PHE A 58 -0.24 5.18 0.88
N LEU A 59 0.75 4.99 1.75
CA LEU A 59 0.56 4.55 3.12
C LEU A 59 0.72 5.75 4.04
N THR A 60 -0.03 5.84 5.15
CA THR A 60 0.22 6.87 6.16
C THR A 60 1.66 6.79 6.66
N ASP A 61 2.30 7.95 6.88
CA ASP A 61 3.65 8.06 7.46
C ASP A 61 3.57 7.98 8.99
N ASP A 62 2.96 6.91 9.48
CA ASP A 62 2.84 6.55 10.89
C ASP A 62 3.05 5.04 11.07
N PRO A 63 3.27 4.51 12.30
CA PRO A 63 3.57 3.10 12.51
C PRO A 63 2.56 2.11 11.92
N SER A 64 1.31 2.52 11.74
CA SER A 64 0.21 1.69 11.24
C SER A 64 0.21 1.54 9.72
N HIS A 65 0.85 2.46 8.99
CA HIS A 65 0.97 2.44 7.52
C HIS A 65 -0.34 2.13 6.79
N HIS A 66 -1.43 2.81 7.14
CA HIS A 66 -2.73 2.56 6.53
C HIS A 66 -2.76 3.02 5.07
N VAL A 67 -3.45 2.28 4.20
CA VAL A 67 -3.62 2.68 2.79
C VAL A 67 -4.57 3.87 2.69
N VAL A 68 -4.06 4.99 2.18
CA VAL A 68 -4.80 6.25 1.95
C VAL A 68 -5.26 6.37 0.51
N TYR A 69 -4.39 5.98 -0.43
CA TYR A 69 -4.64 6.10 -1.85
C TYR A 69 -3.89 5.00 -2.62
N LEU A 70 -4.47 4.55 -3.72
CA LEU A 70 -3.81 3.65 -4.68
C LEU A 70 -4.04 4.19 -6.07
N ARG A 71 -3.00 4.21 -6.89
CA ARG A 71 -3.11 4.40 -8.33
C ARG A 71 -2.41 3.26 -9.02
N SER A 72 -2.98 2.77 -10.11
CA SER A 72 -2.22 1.93 -11.02
C SER A 72 -2.60 2.17 -12.47
N GLU A 73 -1.57 2.15 -13.32
CA GLU A 73 -1.69 2.25 -14.76
C GLU A 73 -1.85 0.84 -15.34
N ILE A 74 -2.95 0.62 -16.05
CA ILE A 74 -3.23 -0.61 -16.78
C ILE A 74 -2.98 -0.32 -18.25
N PRO A 75 -1.96 -0.96 -18.87
CA PRO A 75 -1.74 -0.83 -20.30
C PRO A 75 -3.04 -1.09 -21.06
N VAL A 76 -3.36 -0.23 -22.03
CA VAL A 76 -4.56 -0.29 -22.90
C VAL A 76 -5.89 0.13 -22.24
N VAL A 77 -6.08 -0.07 -20.93
CA VAL A 77 -7.38 0.19 -20.24
C VAL A 77 -7.42 1.57 -19.56
N GLY A 78 -6.27 2.17 -19.25
CA GLY A 78 -6.17 3.47 -18.60
C GLY A 78 -5.61 3.37 -17.19
N SER A 79 -6.24 4.01 -16.22
CA SER A 79 -5.78 3.98 -14.82
C SER A 79 -6.92 3.70 -13.86
N VAL A 80 -6.63 2.91 -12.83
CA VAL A 80 -7.53 2.71 -11.68
C VAL A 80 -6.99 3.50 -10.51
N THR A 81 -7.88 4.20 -9.80
CA THR A 81 -7.54 4.91 -8.57
C THR A 81 -8.52 4.54 -7.46
N LEU A 82 -8.01 4.28 -6.26
CA LEU A 82 -8.79 4.07 -5.05
C LEU A 82 -8.45 5.18 -4.05
N HIS A 83 -9.47 5.75 -3.43
CA HIS A 83 -9.34 6.85 -2.48
C HIS A 83 -9.99 6.46 -1.17
N LEU A 84 -9.29 6.67 -0.05
CA LEU A 84 -9.87 6.50 1.26
C LEU A 84 -11.00 7.53 1.46
N ARG A 85 -12.21 7.03 1.74
CA ARG A 85 -13.39 7.87 2.00
C ARG A 85 -13.62 8.11 3.48
N SER A 86 -13.42 7.09 4.30
CA SER A 86 -13.52 7.16 5.75
C SER A 86 -12.77 5.99 6.38
N ALA A 87 -12.33 6.17 7.61
CA ALA A 87 -11.78 5.13 8.45
C ALA A 87 -12.35 5.30 9.86
N LEU A 88 -12.67 4.19 10.53
CA LEU A 88 -13.09 4.17 11.92
C LEU A 88 -12.06 3.38 12.71
N ALA A 89 -11.69 3.89 13.89
CA ALA A 89 -10.82 3.15 14.78
C ALA A 89 -11.49 1.84 15.20
N GLY A 90 -10.81 0.73 14.94
CA GLY A 90 -11.27 -0.59 15.37
C GLY A 90 -10.85 -0.92 16.80
N THR A 91 -11.42 -1.99 17.35
CA THR A 91 -10.97 -2.58 18.61
C THR A 91 -9.72 -3.43 18.36
N PRO A 92 -8.62 -3.24 19.12
CA PRO A 92 -7.44 -4.10 19.00
C PRO A 92 -7.78 -5.57 19.26
N LEU A 93 -7.31 -6.48 18.39
CA LEU A 93 -7.53 -7.92 18.57
C LEU A 93 -6.79 -8.48 19.79
N ASN A 94 -5.65 -7.87 20.16
CA ASN A 94 -4.91 -8.14 21.38
C ASN A 94 -4.70 -6.81 22.13
N PRO A 95 -5.63 -6.40 22.99
CA PRO A 95 -5.41 -5.23 23.83
C PRO A 95 -4.20 -5.49 24.74
N PRO A 96 -3.37 -4.46 25.04
CA PRO A 96 -2.30 -4.62 26.00
C PRO A 96 -2.90 -5.10 27.32
N SER A 97 -2.31 -6.14 27.92
CA SER A 97 -2.71 -6.60 29.25
C SER A 97 -2.60 -5.41 30.20
N SER A 98 -3.70 -5.01 30.81
CA SER A 98 -3.70 -3.98 31.84
C SER A 98 -2.69 -4.39 32.91
N VAL A 99 -1.62 -3.62 33.05
CA VAL A 99 -0.67 -3.77 34.16
C VAL A 99 -1.42 -3.29 35.40
N ASN A 100 -1.68 -4.22 36.33
CA ASN A 100 -2.20 -3.91 37.66
C ASN A 100 -1.21 -3.08 38.48
#